data_AF-A0A0C3NKP0-F1
#
_entry.id   AF-A0A0C3NKP0-F1
#
_cell.length_a   1.000
_cell.length_b   1.000
_cell.length_c   1.000
_cell.angle_alpha   90.00
_cell.angle_beta   90.00
_cell.angle_gamma   90.00
#
_symmetry.space_group_name_H-M   'P 1'
#
loop_
_entity.id
_entity.type
_entity.pdbx_description
1 polymer ?
#
loop_
_entity_poly.entity_id
_entity_poly.type
_entity_poly.pdbx_seq_one_letter_code
_entity_poly.pdbx_strand_id
1 'polypeptide(L)'
;IAPPRGPLSKPNAGGYSLREALGWDGKTYKRVQVRLHAVCRQYLDIRQPFHEQNSESVEVFIAAVKEKFVILSNYQDAWPARDFATMYLKN
;
A
#
# COMPACT_ATOMS: atom_id res chain seq x y z
N ILE A 1 11.55 -7.38 4.14
CA ILE A 1 11.60 -6.07 4.86
C ILE A 1 10.34 -5.92 5.70
N ALA A 2 10.48 -5.77 7.02
CA ALA A 2 9.36 -5.58 7.94
C ALA A 2 8.82 -4.14 7.87
N PRO A 3 7.52 -3.90 8.17
CA PRO A 3 6.98 -2.56 8.27
C PRO A 3 7.67 -1.78 9.40
N PRO A 4 7.91 -0.47 9.23
CA PRO A 4 8.45 0.36 10.29
C PRO A 4 7.47 0.44 11.47
N ARG A 5 8.01 0.60 12.67
CA ARG A 5 7.21 0.75 13.90
C ARG A 5 6.64 2.17 13.96
N GLY A 6 5.32 2.29 13.91
CA GLY A 6 4.61 3.56 14.06
C GLY A 6 3.34 3.61 13.20
N PRO A 7 2.42 4.54 13.45
CA PRO A 7 1.29 4.75 12.57
C PRO A 7 1.73 5.36 11.23
N LEU A 8 1.10 4.92 10.14
CA LEU A 8 1.25 5.51 8.82
C LEU A 8 0.65 6.92 8.83
N SER A 9 1.45 7.93 9.12
CA SER A 9 0.98 9.32 9.18
C SER A 9 2.11 10.33 9.08
N LYS A 10 1.72 11.57 8.78
CA LYS A 10 2.59 12.71 8.46
C LYS A 10 3.88 12.72 9.28
N PRO A 11 5.06 12.87 8.64
CA PRO A 11 6.37 12.86 9.30
C PRO A 11 6.53 13.86 10.45
N ASN A 12 5.70 14.91 10.52
CA ASN A 12 5.72 15.91 11.59
C ASN A 12 4.92 15.54 12.86
N ALA A 13 4.25 14.39 12.91
CA ALA A 13 3.41 13.97 14.05
C ALA A 13 3.86 12.62 14.67
N GLY A 14 5.09 12.17 14.41
CA GLY A 14 5.60 10.89 14.91
C GLY A 14 5.16 9.66 14.12
N GLY A 15 4.57 9.85 12.94
CA GLY A 15 4.35 8.77 11.97
C GLY A 15 5.50 8.65 10.98
N TYR A 16 5.54 7.53 10.25
CA TYR A 16 6.55 7.31 9.22
C TYR A 16 6.00 7.65 7.82
N SER A 17 6.84 8.21 6.96
CA SER A 17 6.52 8.38 5.54
C SER A 17 6.74 7.07 4.81
N LEU A 18 5.73 6.58 4.07
CA LEU A 18 5.87 5.39 3.24
C LEU A 18 7.07 5.51 2.27
N ARG A 19 7.30 6.72 1.75
CA ARG A 19 8.42 7.00 0.84
C ARG A 19 9.79 6.86 1.51
N GLU A 20 9.90 7.26 2.78
CA GLU A 20 11.14 7.09 3.57
C GLU A 20 11.35 5.62 3.96
N ALA A 21 10.29 4.95 4.39
CA ALA A 21 10.34 3.53 4.77
C ALA A 21 10.69 2.61 3.59
N LEU A 22 10.24 2.97 2.38
CA LEU A 22 10.56 2.24 1.16
C LEU A 22 11.92 2.62 0.57
N GLY A 23 12.42 3.83 0.85
CA GLY A 23 13.63 4.36 0.24
C GLY A 23 13.52 4.52 -1.29
N TRP A 24 12.31 4.52 -1.84
CA TRP A 24 12.12 4.60 -3.29
C TRP A 24 12.32 6.02 -3.79
N ASP A 25 12.93 6.12 -4.98
CA ASP A 25 13.01 7.38 -5.71
C ASP A 25 11.59 7.94 -5.98
N GLY A 26 11.43 9.26 -5.95
CA GLY A 26 10.12 9.91 -6.09
C GLY A 26 9.39 9.49 -7.38
N LYS A 27 10.12 9.21 -8.46
CA LYS A 27 9.54 8.71 -9.72
C LYS A 27 9.00 7.29 -9.58
N THR A 28 9.79 6.40 -8.96
CA THR A 28 9.41 5.00 -8.71
C THR A 28 8.20 4.94 -7.78
N TYR A 29 8.24 5.72 -6.69
CA TYR A 29 7.15 5.83 -5.74
C TYR A 29 5.85 6.23 -6.41
N LYS A 30 5.85 7.33 -7.19
CA LYS A 30 4.65 7.81 -7.87
C LYS A 30 4.12 6.81 -8.89
N ARG A 31 5.01 6.14 -9.63
CA ARG A 31 4.63 5.10 -10.60
C ARG A 31 3.93 3.91 -9.92
N VAL A 32 4.52 3.39 -8.85
CA VAL A 32 3.95 2.28 -8.09
C VAL A 32 2.63 2.71 -7.45
N GLN A 33 2.59 3.88 -6.80
CA GLN A 33 1.39 4.44 -6.19
C GLN A 33 0.23 4.54 -7.18
N VAL A 34 0.43 5.14 -8.36
CA VAL A 34 -0.63 5.29 -9.37
C VAL A 34 -1.15 3.93 -9.81
N ARG A 35 -0.27 2.95 -10.02
CA ARG A 35 -0.69 1.61 -10.41
C ARG A 35 -1.44 0.91 -9.28
N LEU A 36 -0.96 1.06 -8.04
CA LEU A 36 -1.60 0.47 -6.87
C LEU A 36 -3.00 1.04 -6.65
N HIS A 37 -3.17 2.35 -6.81
CA HIS A 37 -4.48 2.99 -6.75
C HIS A 37 -5.42 2.49 -7.86
N ALA A 38 -4.90 2.20 -9.05
CA ALA A 38 -5.70 1.61 -10.12
C ALA A 38 -6.14 0.18 -9.78
N VAL A 39 -5.24 -0.64 -9.22
CA VAL A 39 -5.56 -1.99 -8.74
C VAL A 39 -6.53 -1.93 -7.55
N CYS A 40 -6.35 -1.00 -6.60
CA CYS A 40 -7.31 -0.76 -5.52
C CYS A 40 -8.69 -0.45 -6.10
N ARG A 41 -8.82 0.47 -7.05
CA ARG A 41 -10.13 0.76 -7.69
C ARG A 41 -10.75 -0.40 -8.45
N GLN A 42 -9.93 -1.36 -8.87
CA GLN A 42 -10.38 -2.49 -9.67
C GLN A 42 -10.83 -3.68 -8.80
N TYR A 43 -10.16 -3.91 -7.66
CA TYR A 43 -10.37 -5.08 -6.82
C TYR A 43 -10.90 -4.77 -5.42
N LEU A 44 -10.65 -3.56 -4.90
CA LEU A 44 -11.11 -3.07 -3.61
C LEU A 44 -12.23 -2.04 -3.77
N ASP A 45 -13.08 -1.92 -2.76
CA ASP A 45 -14.15 -0.94 -2.74
C ASP A 45 -13.65 0.40 -2.19
N ILE A 46 -13.62 1.44 -3.04
CA ILE A 46 -13.17 2.78 -2.62
C ILE A 46 -14.09 3.51 -1.64
N ARG A 47 -15.29 2.99 -1.42
CA ARG A 47 -16.30 3.56 -0.51
C ARG A 47 -16.14 3.01 0.91
N GLN A 48 -15.33 1.97 1.09
CA GLN A 48 -15.05 1.37 2.40
C GLN A 48 -13.57 1.49 2.77
N PRO A 49 -13.25 1.65 4.06
CA PRO A 49 -11.86 1.65 4.51
C PRO A 49 -11.20 0.28 4.35
N PHE A 50 -9.87 0.24 4.30
CA PHE A 50 -9.10 -0.99 4.05
C PHE A 50 -9.43 -2.13 5.03
N HIS A 51 -9.76 -1.82 6.28
CA HIS A 51 -10.10 -2.81 7.30
C HIS A 51 -11.52 -3.38 7.17
N GLU A 52 -12.41 -2.71 6.44
CA GLU A 52 -13.76 -3.20 6.12
C GLU A 52 -13.82 -3.91 4.76
N GLN A 53 -12.69 -3.98 4.04
CA GLN A 53 -12.61 -4.69 2.77
C GLN A 53 -12.82 -6.18 2.97
N ASN A 54 -13.44 -6.82 1.99
CA ASN A 54 -13.58 -8.26 1.99
C ASN A 54 -12.20 -8.93 1.93
N SER A 55 -11.97 -9.95 2.76
CA SER A 55 -10.70 -10.67 2.83
C SER A 55 -10.28 -11.22 1.46
N GLU A 56 -11.24 -11.75 0.69
CA GLU A 56 -10.98 -12.27 -0.66
C GLU A 56 -10.49 -11.16 -1.62
N SER A 57 -11.12 -9.98 -1.58
CA SER A 57 -10.70 -8.82 -2.37
C SER A 57 -9.29 -8.36 -2.01
N VAL A 58 -8.94 -8.39 -0.72
CA VAL A 58 -7.59 -8.06 -0.23
C VAL A 58 -6.57 -9.10 -0.71
N GLU A 59 -6.90 -10.39 -0.69
CA GLU A 59 -6.02 -11.45 -1.19
C GLU A 59 -5.75 -11.31 -2.68
N VAL A 60 -6.79 -11.10 -3.49
CA VAL A 60 -6.67 -10.87 -4.94
C VAL A 60 -5.85 -9.61 -5.22
N PHE A 61 -6.09 -8.53 -4.46
CA PHE A 61 -5.31 -7.31 -4.55
C PHE A 61 -3.82 -7.57 -4.26
N ILE A 62 -3.49 -8.28 -3.17
CA ILE A 62 -2.11 -8.58 -2.79
C ILE A 62 -1.44 -9.46 -3.85
N ALA A 63 -2.14 -10.46 -4.38
CA ALA A 63 -1.63 -11.33 -5.44
C ALA A 63 -1.33 -10.53 -6.72
N ALA A 64 -2.27 -9.70 -7.18
CA ALA A 64 -2.09 -8.85 -8.37
C ALA A 64 -0.95 -7.85 -8.18
N VAL A 65 -0.80 -7.30 -6.99
CA VAL A 65 0.29 -6.37 -6.66
C VAL A 65 1.64 -7.08 -6.66
N LYS A 66 1.75 -8.26 -6.04
CA LYS A 66 2.98 -9.07 -6.04
C LYS A 66 3.40 -9.48 -7.46
N GLU A 67 2.45 -9.82 -8.31
CA GLU A 67 2.70 -10.17 -9.71
C GLU A 67 3.20 -8.96 -10.52
N LYS A 68 2.56 -7.79 -10.34
CA LYS A 68 2.96 -6.56 -11.05
C LYS A 68 4.23 -5.92 -10.51
N PHE A 69 4.51 -6.11 -9.23
CA PHE A 69 5.60 -5.47 -8.52
C PHE A 69 6.40 -6.51 -7.75
N VAL A 70 7.36 -7.13 -8.43
CA VAL A 70 8.35 -8.02 -7.80
C VAL A 70 9.07 -7.34 -6.64
N ILE A 71 9.26 -6.02 -6.70
CA ILE A 71 9.86 -5.25 -5.60
C ILE A 71 9.05 -5.37 -4.30
N LEU A 72 7.71 -5.48 -4.41
CA LEU A 72 6.80 -5.61 -3.26
C LEU A 72 6.82 -7.01 -2.65
N SER A 73 7.21 -8.02 -3.42
CA SER A 73 7.44 -9.39 -2.92
C SER A 73 8.61 -9.47 -1.94
N ASN A 74 9.54 -8.51 -1.96
CA ASN A 74 10.64 -8.42 -0.99
C ASN A 74 10.20 -7.85 0.38
N TYR A 75 9.00 -7.29 0.45
CA TYR A 75 8.41 -6.77 1.68
C TYR A 75 7.51 -7.82 2.31
N GLN A 76 7.66 -7.97 3.62
CA GLN A 76 6.90 -8.96 4.37
C GLN A 76 5.41 -8.65 4.25
N ASP A 77 4.59 -9.66 3.95
CA ASP A 77 3.14 -9.52 3.77
C ASP A 77 2.70 -8.52 2.68
N ALA A 78 3.62 -8.06 1.82
CA ALA A 78 3.41 -6.92 0.96
C ALA A 78 2.80 -5.72 1.72
N TRP A 79 3.27 -5.47 2.96
CA TRP A 79 2.81 -4.36 3.80
C TRP A 79 2.75 -3.00 3.07
N PRO A 80 3.67 -2.63 2.15
CA PRO A 80 3.57 -1.34 1.49
C PRO A 80 2.31 -1.23 0.64
N ALA A 81 1.85 -2.36 0.09
CA ALA A 81 0.63 -2.40 -0.69
C ALA A 81 -0.60 -2.15 0.18
N ARG A 82 -0.63 -2.76 1.37
CA ARG A 82 -1.69 -2.57 2.37
C ARG A 82 -1.72 -1.14 2.88
N ASP A 83 -0.56 -0.56 3.20
CA ASP A 83 -0.47 0.82 3.66
C ASP A 83 -0.86 1.81 2.55
N PHE A 84 -0.44 1.60 1.30
CA PHE A 84 -0.92 2.42 0.17
C PHE A 84 -2.43 2.33 0.00
N ALA A 85 -3.00 1.12 0.06
CA ALA A 85 -4.44 0.93 0.00
C ALA A 85 -5.13 1.63 1.18
N THR A 86 -4.58 1.54 2.39
CA THR A 86 -5.09 2.23 3.58
C THR A 86 -5.06 3.75 3.45
N MET A 87 -4.00 4.34 2.86
CA MET A 87 -3.95 5.78 2.57
C MET A 87 -4.96 6.20 1.52
N TYR A 88 -5.18 5.35 0.52
CA TYR A 88 -6.05 5.65 -0.61
C TYR A 88 -7.53 5.50 -0.25
N LEU A 89 -7.88 4.47 0.52
CA LEU A 89 -9.21 4.14 1.01
C LEU A 89 -9.56 4.86 2.31
N LYS A 90 -8.86 5.96 2.63
CA LYS A 90 -9.09 6.74 3.85
C LYS A 90 -10.39 7.54 3.70
N ASN A 91 -11.52 6.84 3.74
CA ASN A 91 -12.88 7.37 3.85
C ASN A 91 -13.28 7.51 5.32
#